data_AF-A0A9D9Y4D8-F1
#
_entry.id   AF-A0A9D9Y4D8-F1
#
_cell.length_a   1.000
_cell.length_b   1.000
_cell.length_c   1.000
_cell.angle_alpha   90.00
_cell.angle_beta   90.00
_cell.angle_gamma   90.00
#
_symmetry.space_group_name_H-M   'P 1'
#
loop_
_entity.id
_entity.type
_entity.pdbx_description
1 polymer ?
#
loop_
_entity_poly.entity_id
_entity_poly.type
_entity_poly.pdbx_seq_one_letter_code
_entity_poly.pdbx_strand_id
1 'polypeptide(L)'
;MDIQKLNRRHFVETDLYYRVSLGLSSRLLKYENGIFHLEVTLGRKWDKNYNATAAEIAYCWKTGHPELDHAIGCKVFIIDMKAGEIKSTLMQAGIAPGYDAYKGILFRKNYLN
;
A
#
# COMPACT_ATOMS: atom_id res chain seq x y z
N MET A 1 -13.76 -6.06 10.88
CA MET A 1 -13.67 -4.98 9.88
C MET A 1 -13.81 -5.61 8.50
N ASP A 2 -14.67 -5.06 7.65
CA ASP A 2 -14.83 -5.54 6.26
C ASP A 2 -13.77 -4.90 5.36
N ILE A 3 -12.70 -5.66 5.06
CA ILE A 3 -11.57 -5.21 4.24
C ILE A 3 -12.00 -4.97 2.79
N GLN A 4 -12.93 -5.76 2.25
CA GLN A 4 -13.36 -5.60 0.86
C GLN A 4 -14.13 -4.30 0.68
N LYS A 5 -15.05 -4.00 1.61
CA LYS A 5 -15.77 -2.73 1.63
C LYS A 5 -14.82 -1.54 1.77
N LEU A 6 -13.83 -1.65 2.65
CA LEU A 6 -12.85 -0.58 2.88
C LEU A 6 -11.97 -0.34 1.64
N ASN A 7 -11.47 -1.40 1.01
CA ASN A 7 -10.72 -1.30 -0.25
C ASN A 7 -11.53 -0.67 -1.38
N ARG A 8 -12.83 -1.01 -1.50
CA ARG A 8 -13.72 -0.39 -2.50
C ARG A 8 -13.88 1.10 -2.25
N ARG A 9 -14.06 1.52 -0.99
CA ARG A 9 -14.16 2.93 -0.61
C ARG A 9 -12.87 3.68 -0.93
N HIS A 10 -11.72 3.15 -0.49
CA HIS A 10 -10.40 3.72 -0.79
C HIS A 10 -10.16 3.87 -2.29
N PHE A 11 -10.57 2.87 -3.07
CA PHE A 11 -10.39 2.90 -4.52
C PHE A 11 -11.13 4.06 -5.18
N VAL A 12 -12.40 4.26 -4.81
CA VAL A 12 -13.26 5.31 -5.37
C VAL A 12 -12.81 6.70 -4.92
N GLU A 13 -12.46 6.86 -3.64
CA GLU A 13 -12.19 8.17 -3.05
C GLU A 13 -10.75 8.66 -3.26
N THR A 14 -9.78 7.77 -3.41
CA THR A 14 -8.35 8.14 -3.34
C THR A 14 -7.49 7.42 -4.37
N ASP A 15 -7.57 6.08 -4.47
CA ASP A 15 -6.66 5.29 -5.32
C ASP A 15 -6.83 5.60 -6.82
N LEU A 16 -8.02 6.02 -7.28
CA LEU A 16 -8.27 6.37 -8.68
C LEU A 16 -7.33 7.47 -9.18
N TYR A 17 -7.15 8.53 -8.40
CA TYR A 17 -6.27 9.64 -8.75
C TYR A 17 -4.80 9.19 -8.76
N TYR A 18 -4.35 8.50 -7.71
CA TYR A 18 -2.99 7.97 -7.63
C TYR A 18 -2.68 7.02 -8.79
N ARG A 19 -3.63 6.16 -9.16
CA ARG A 19 -3.46 5.17 -10.23
C ARG A 19 -3.36 5.82 -11.60
N VAL A 20 -4.27 6.74 -11.94
CA VAL A 20 -4.31 7.38 -13.26
C VAL A 20 -3.17 8.39 -13.42
N SER A 21 -3.00 9.26 -12.42
CA SER A 21 -2.06 10.38 -12.49
C SER A 21 -0.62 9.94 -12.24
N LEU A 22 -0.40 9.07 -11.25
CA LEU A 22 0.93 8.78 -10.71
C LEU A 22 1.35 7.31 -10.89
N GLY A 23 0.47 6.46 -11.44
CA GLY A 23 0.75 5.04 -11.63
C GLY A 23 0.93 4.28 -10.32
N LEU A 24 0.38 4.79 -9.21
CA LEU A 24 0.51 4.18 -7.89
C LEU A 24 -0.83 3.57 -7.49
N SER A 25 -0.83 2.35 -6.97
CA SER A 25 -2.04 1.77 -6.39
C SER A 25 -1.75 1.05 -5.09
N SER A 26 -2.72 1.01 -4.21
CA SER A 26 -2.61 0.35 -2.92
C SER A 26 -3.89 -0.36 -2.50
N ARG A 27 -3.73 -1.45 -1.74
CA ARG A 27 -4.86 -2.17 -1.14
C ARG A 27 -4.50 -2.71 0.24
N LEU A 28 -5.50 -2.72 1.11
CA LEU A 28 -5.43 -3.36 2.41
C LEU A 28 -5.57 -4.88 2.26
N LEU A 29 -4.62 -5.61 2.83
CA LEU A 29 -4.58 -7.07 2.86
C LEU A 29 -5.21 -7.63 4.15
N LYS A 30 -4.79 -7.09 5.29
CA LYS A 30 -5.24 -7.52 6.62
C LYS A 30 -5.00 -6.44 7.68
N TYR A 31 -5.75 -6.52 8.77
CA TYR A 31 -5.55 -5.71 9.96
C TYR A 31 -5.71 -6.58 11.20
N GLU A 32 -4.64 -6.74 11.97
CA GLU A 32 -4.57 -7.59 13.15
C GLU A 32 -3.60 -6.99 14.16
N ASN A 33 -3.91 -7.10 15.47
CA ASN A 33 -3.05 -6.65 16.56
C ASN A 33 -2.54 -5.20 16.42
N GLY A 34 -3.38 -4.30 15.90
CA GLY A 34 -3.01 -2.89 15.67
C GLY A 34 -2.06 -2.66 14.48
N ILE A 35 -1.76 -3.69 13.68
CA ILE A 35 -0.89 -3.59 12.51
C ILE A 35 -1.69 -3.92 11.25
N PHE A 36 -1.82 -2.94 10.35
CA PHE A 36 -2.41 -3.20 9.04
C PHE A 36 -1.35 -3.49 7.98
N HIS A 37 -1.74 -4.21 6.94
CA HIS A 37 -0.85 -4.72 5.92
C HIS A 37 -1.33 -4.20 4.56
N LEU A 38 -0.48 -3.49 3.83
CA LEU A 38 -0.79 -2.92 2.54
C LEU A 38 0.04 -3.57 1.44
N GLU A 39 -0.60 -3.90 0.33
CA GLU A 39 0.09 -4.16 -0.94
C GLU A 39 0.08 -2.88 -1.76
N VAL A 40 1.23 -2.51 -2.29
CA VAL A 40 1.43 -1.29 -3.07
C VAL A 40 2.10 -1.65 -4.38
N THR A 41 1.50 -1.26 -5.50
CA THR A 41 2.06 -1.47 -6.83
C THR A 41 2.55 -0.13 -7.38
N LEU A 42 3.83 -0.08 -7.75
CA LEU A 42 4.49 1.09 -8.32
C LEU A 42 4.54 0.95 -9.83
N GLY A 43 3.90 1.88 -10.53
CA GLY A 43 3.99 2.04 -11.97
C GLY A 43 5.15 2.93 -12.39
N ARG A 44 5.32 3.08 -13.71
CA ARG A 44 6.45 3.81 -14.31
C ARG A 44 6.50 5.30 -13.97
N LYS A 45 5.37 5.91 -13.62
CA LYS A 45 5.26 7.35 -13.31
C LYS A 45 5.68 7.69 -11.88
N TRP A 46 5.82 6.70 -11.00
CA TRP A 46 6.19 6.92 -9.61
C TRP A 46 7.70 6.87 -9.44
N ASP A 47 8.31 7.95 -8.98
CA ASP A 47 9.76 8.16 -8.90
C ASP A 47 10.33 8.06 -7.47
N LYS A 48 9.47 8.14 -6.45
CA LYS A 48 9.90 8.06 -5.05
C LYS A 48 10.47 6.68 -4.71
N ASN A 49 11.47 6.68 -3.83
CA ASN A 49 12.07 5.45 -3.33
C ASN A 49 11.10 4.67 -2.41
N TYR A 50 11.42 3.40 -2.14
CA TYR A 50 10.55 2.51 -1.37
C TYR A 50 10.25 2.99 0.05
N ASN A 51 11.20 3.64 0.73
CA ASN A 51 10.99 4.13 2.09
C ASN A 51 10.00 5.31 2.11
N ALA A 52 10.21 6.29 1.22
CA ALA A 52 9.33 7.44 1.07
C ALA A 52 7.91 7.00 0.67
N THR A 53 7.83 6.06 -0.28
CA THR A 53 6.55 5.50 -0.74
C THR A 53 5.81 4.79 0.38
N ALA A 54 6.51 3.94 1.13
CA ALA A 54 5.91 3.19 2.23
C ALA A 54 5.39 4.13 3.32
N ALA A 55 6.15 5.17 3.68
CA ALA A 55 5.71 6.15 4.66
C ALA A 55 4.46 6.89 4.15
N GLU A 56 4.51 7.46 2.95
CA GLU A 56 3.42 8.24 2.38
C GLU A 56 2.11 7.46 2.30
N ILE A 57 2.16 6.23 1.78
CA ILE A 57 0.97 5.40 1.63
C ILE A 57 0.46 4.89 2.98
N ALA A 58 1.35 4.51 3.90
CA ALA A 58 0.95 4.11 5.24
C ALA A 58 0.20 5.23 5.97
N TYR A 59 0.71 6.47 5.91
CA TYR A 59 0.04 7.62 6.52
C TYR A 59 -1.27 7.96 5.80
N CYS A 60 -1.32 7.92 4.46
CA CYS A 60 -2.54 8.14 3.69
C CYS A 60 -3.67 7.18 4.13
N TRP A 61 -3.37 5.90 4.26
CA TRP A 61 -4.33 4.90 4.76
C TRP A 61 -4.74 5.17 6.21
N LYS A 62 -3.77 5.47 7.08
CA LYS A 62 -3.98 5.71 8.51
C LYS A 62 -4.88 6.91 8.78
N THR A 63 -4.74 7.98 8.00
CA THR A 63 -5.50 9.23 8.18
C THR A 63 -6.82 9.24 7.40
N GLY A 64 -6.88 8.55 6.26
CA GLY A 64 -8.06 8.53 5.40
C GLY A 64 -9.17 7.57 5.85
N HIS A 65 -8.89 6.63 6.77
CA HIS A 65 -9.86 5.62 7.19
C HIS A 65 -9.98 5.57 8.72
N PRO A 66 -11.12 5.97 9.29
CA PRO A 66 -11.38 5.89 10.73
C PRO A 66 -11.18 4.49 11.32
N GLU A 67 -11.43 3.45 10.52
CA GLU A 67 -11.26 2.04 10.93
C GLU A 67 -9.80 1.70 11.29
N LEU A 68 -8.85 2.48 10.78
CA LEU A 68 -7.42 2.32 11.04
C LEU A 68 -6.92 3.29 12.13
N ASP A 69 -7.80 4.03 12.81
CA ASP A 69 -7.35 5.10 13.71
C ASP A 69 -6.49 4.61 14.89
N HIS A 70 -6.78 3.40 15.38
CA HIS A 70 -6.04 2.78 16.47
C HIS A 70 -4.81 1.96 16.03
N ALA A 71 -4.49 1.96 14.74
CA ALA A 71 -3.31 1.24 14.27
C ALA A 71 -2.02 1.85 14.80
N ILE A 72 -1.16 1.01 15.37
CA ILE A 72 0.17 1.37 15.88
C ILE A 72 1.23 1.38 14.77
N GLY A 73 1.00 0.60 13.71
CA GLY A 73 1.93 0.48 12.60
C GLY A 73 1.32 -0.13 11.35
N CYS A 74 2.12 -0.18 10.30
CA CYS A 74 1.76 -0.69 8.99
C CYS A 74 2.92 -1.47 8.37
N LYS A 75 2.63 -2.64 7.80
CA LYS A 75 3.57 -3.37 6.93
C LYS A 75 3.17 -3.13 5.47
N VAL A 76 4.12 -2.66 4.67
CA VAL A 76 3.92 -2.34 3.26
C VAL A 76 4.71 -3.32 2.40
N PHE A 77 4.00 -4.02 1.52
CA PHE A 77 4.51 -4.97 0.54
C PHE A 77 4.52 -4.29 -0.82
N ILE A 78 5.69 -4.09 -1.40
CA ILE A 78 5.85 -3.28 -2.61
C ILE A 78 6.08 -4.20 -3.81
N ILE A 79 5.31 -3.99 -4.87
CA ILE A 79 5.51 -4.55 -6.21
C ILE A 79 6.00 -3.41 -7.09
N ASP A 80 7.24 -3.49 -7.58
CA ASP A 80 7.78 -2.51 -8.51
C ASP A 80 7.72 -3.03 -9.96
N MET A 81 6.83 -2.43 -10.74
CA MET A 81 6.62 -2.75 -12.16
C MET A 81 7.71 -2.18 -13.06
N LYS A 82 8.58 -1.31 -12.53
CA LYS A 82 9.76 -0.80 -13.24
C LYS A 82 10.92 -1.79 -13.21
N ALA A 83 10.96 -2.66 -12.19
CA ALA A 83 12.07 -3.56 -11.93
C ALA A 83 12.08 -4.83 -12.82
N GLY A 84 11.13 -5.01 -13.75
CA GLY A 84 11.18 -6.11 -14.71
C GLY A 84 9.96 -6.20 -15.64
N GLU A 85 10.20 -6.46 -16.94
CA GLU A 85 9.17 -6.47 -17.98
C GLU A 85 8.11 -7.57 -17.80
N ILE A 86 8.48 -8.69 -17.19
CA ILE A 86 7.60 -9.86 -17.02
C ILE A 86 6.45 -9.59 -16.04
N LYS A 87 6.64 -8.70 -15.06
CA LYS A 87 5.64 -8.49 -13.99
C LYS A 87 4.35 -7.88 -14.51
N SER A 88 4.42 -6.97 -15.48
CA SER A 88 3.23 -6.44 -16.16
C SER A 88 2.42 -7.54 -16.82
N THR A 89 3.09 -8.47 -17.49
CA THR A 89 2.45 -9.59 -18.17
C THR A 89 1.83 -10.56 -17.16
N LEU A 90 2.53 -10.87 -16.07
CA LEU A 90 2.00 -11.74 -15.00
C LEU A 90 0.74 -11.14 -14.36
N MET A 91 0.75 -9.84 -14.03
CA MET A 91 -0.41 -9.18 -13.44
C MET A 91 -1.59 -9.13 -14.42
N GLN A 92 -1.35 -8.90 -15.71
CA GLN A 92 -2.39 -8.97 -16.75
C GLN A 92 -2.99 -10.38 -16.90
N ALA A 93 -2.19 -11.42 -16.67
CA ALA A 93 -2.63 -12.81 -16.65
C ALA A 93 -3.33 -13.21 -15.32
N GLY A 94 -3.52 -12.27 -14.38
CA GLY A 94 -4.11 -12.56 -13.07
C GLY A 94 -3.18 -13.28 -12.10
N ILE A 95 -1.89 -13.39 -12.43
CA ILE A 95 -0.88 -14.03 -11.58
C ILE A 95 -0.26 -12.96 -10.68
N ALA A 96 -0.32 -13.17 -9.37
CA ALA A 96 0.29 -12.27 -8.40
C ALA A 96 1.83 -12.34 -8.49
N PRO A 97 2.52 -11.25 -8.86
CA PRO A 97 3.98 -11.23 -8.85
C PRO A 97 4.49 -11.22 -7.40
N GLY A 98 5.74 -11.67 -7.21
CA GLY A 98 6.42 -11.55 -5.92
C GLY A 98 6.65 -10.09 -5.52
N TYR A 99 6.84 -9.85 -4.21
CA TYR A 99 7.14 -8.53 -3.67
C TYR A 99 8.62 -8.19 -3.82
N ASP A 100 8.91 -6.96 -4.22
CA ASP A 100 10.27 -6.40 -4.37
C ASP A 100 10.83 -5.84 -3.08
N ALA A 101 9.95 -5.36 -2.20
CA ALA A 101 10.37 -4.82 -0.92
C ALA A 101 9.29 -4.97 0.16
N TYR A 102 9.77 -5.03 1.39
CA TYR A 102 8.95 -5.09 2.60
C TYR A 102 9.39 -3.93 3.50
N LYS A 103 8.45 -3.08 3.91
CA LYS A 103 8.72 -1.92 4.76
C LYS A 103 7.78 -1.89 5.95
N GLY A 104 8.31 -1.56 7.12
CA GLY A 104 7.54 -1.36 8.34
C GLY A 104 7.49 0.11 8.68
N ILE A 105 6.30 0.62 9.00
CA ILE A 105 6.05 1.98 9.47
C ILE A 105 5.44 1.91 10.86
N LEU A 106 5.94 2.73 11.78
CA LEU A 106 5.35 2.95 13.09
C LEU A 106 4.84 4.38 13.14
N PHE A 107 3.57 4.55 13.52
CA PHE A 107 2.92 5.86 13.47
C PHE A 107 3.27 6.75 14.66
N ARG A 108 3.81 6.18 15.75
CA ARG A 108 4.36 6.92 16.88
C ARG A 108 5.73 6.37 17.25
N LYS A 109 6.66 7.28 17.54
CA LYS A 109 8.05 6.94 17.89
C LYS A 109 8.18 6.21 19.24
N ASN A 110 7.21 6.37 20.16
CA ASN A 110 7.33 5.91 21.54
C ASN A 110 6.71 4.52 21.81
N TYR A 111 6.36 3.73 20.80
CA TYR A 111 5.80 2.38 21.01
C TYR A 111 6.86 1.29 21.21
N LEU A 112 8.11 1.56 20.84
CA LEU A 112 9.24 0.69 21.08
C LEU A 112 10.08 1.34 22.17
N ASN A 113 9.90 0.87 23.40
CA ASN A 113 10.77 1.23 24.53
C ASN A 113 12.21 0.85 24.24
#